data_AF-A0A4Q7XEQ9-F1
#
_entry.id   AF-A0A4Q7XEQ9-F1
#
_cell.length_a   1.000
_cell.length_b   1.000
_cell.length_c   1.000
_cell.angle_alpha   90.00
_cell.angle_beta   90.00
_cell.angle_gamma   90.00
#
_symmetry.space_group_name_H-M   'P 1'
#
loop_
_entity.id
_entity.type
_entity.pdbx_description
1 polymer ?
#
loop_
_entity_poly.entity_id
_entity_poly.type
_entity_poly.pdbx_seq_one_letter_code
_entity_poly.pdbx_strand_id
1 'polypeptide(L)'
;MRDLIALLAHWLRVLLGHTPPSGRHSAAHLSTRTPSRSTPRRPLDVRSLPPHVAERFRPLDAEQVALVRPYLIAHEKERERRLQRERRTAAVLAELGIDYDVAAVAV
;
A
#
# COMPACT_ATOMS: atom_id res chain seq x y z
N MET A 1 6.62 -12.31 -8.61
CA MET A 1 6.14 -12.13 -7.22
C MET A 1 4.62 -12.29 -7.09
N ARG A 2 3.81 -11.51 -7.85
CA ARG A 2 2.34 -11.59 -7.78
C ARG A 2 1.77 -12.95 -8.20
N ASP A 3 2.41 -13.61 -9.14
CA ASP A 3 1.94 -14.89 -9.69
C ASP A 3 2.14 -16.05 -8.72
N LEU A 4 3.25 -16.06 -7.97
CA LEU A 4 3.52 -17.05 -6.91
C LEU A 4 2.50 -16.95 -5.76
N ILE A 5 2.16 -15.72 -5.37
CA ILE A 5 1.14 -15.46 -4.35
C ILE A 5 -0.23 -15.94 -4.83
N ALA A 6 -0.56 -15.69 -6.11
CA ALA A 6 -1.82 -16.15 -6.71
C ALA A 6 -1.91 -17.69 -6.77
N LEU A 7 -0.80 -18.34 -7.11
CA LEU A 7 -0.70 -19.80 -7.24
C LEU A 7 -0.79 -20.48 -5.87
N LEU A 8 -0.10 -19.95 -4.86
CA LEU A 8 -0.18 -20.44 -3.48
C LEU A 8 -1.58 -20.23 -2.90
N ALA A 9 -2.20 -19.07 -3.11
CA ALA A 9 -3.56 -18.80 -2.67
C ALA A 9 -4.62 -19.64 -3.41
N HIS A 10 -4.32 -20.11 -4.63
CA HIS A 10 -5.17 -21.03 -5.37
C HIS A 10 -5.11 -22.43 -4.74
N TRP A 11 -3.91 -22.97 -4.53
CA TRP A 11 -3.72 -24.27 -3.86
C TRP A 11 -4.34 -24.31 -2.47
N LEU A 12 -4.18 -23.24 -1.68
CA LEU A 12 -4.78 -23.14 -0.36
C LEU A 12 -6.32 -23.23 -0.41
N ARG A 13 -6.95 -22.62 -1.41
CA ARG A 13 -8.41 -22.66 -1.58
C ARG A 13 -8.91 -24.04 -1.98
N VAL A 14 -8.14 -24.75 -2.82
CA VAL A 14 -8.45 -26.14 -3.24
C VAL A 14 -8.31 -27.09 -2.05
N LEU A 15 -7.22 -26.99 -1.28
CA LEU A 15 -6.94 -27.86 -0.14
C LEU A 15 -7.92 -27.69 1.02
N LEU A 16 -8.33 -26.46 1.34
CA LEU A 16 -9.23 -26.18 2.46
C LEU A 16 -10.72 -26.20 2.08
N GLY A 17 -11.06 -26.50 0.82
CA GLY A 17 -12.45 -26.45 0.33
C GLY A 17 -13.13 -25.09 0.55
N HIS A 18 -12.33 -24.04 0.75
CA HIS A 18 -12.81 -22.75 1.22
C HIS A 18 -12.92 -21.79 0.03
N THR A 19 -14.05 -21.87 -0.67
CA THR A 19 -14.53 -20.74 -1.45
C THR A 19 -15.41 -19.89 -0.53
N PRO A 20 -14.89 -18.84 0.11
CA PRO A 20 -15.75 -17.93 0.86
C PRO A 20 -16.80 -17.39 -0.13
N PRO A 21 -18.09 -17.39 0.24
CA PRO A 21 -19.11 -16.81 -0.61
C PRO A 21 -18.69 -15.38 -0.92
N SER A 22 -18.54 -15.06 -2.21
CA SER A 22 -18.13 -13.73 -2.64
C SER A 22 -19.20 -12.74 -2.19
N GLY A 23 -18.95 -12.05 -1.08
CA GLY A 23 -19.87 -11.04 -0.59
C GLY A 23 -20.06 -9.93 -1.63
N ARG A 24 -21.12 -9.15 -1.48
CA ARG A 24 -21.45 -8.00 -2.35
C ARG A 24 -20.34 -6.93 -2.45
N HIS A 25 -19.35 -7.00 -1.56
CA HIS A 25 -18.16 -6.15 -1.52
C HIS A 25 -16.88 -6.82 -2.01
N SER A 26 -16.95 -8.04 -2.54
CA SER A 26 -15.80 -8.73 -3.12
C SER A 26 -15.33 -8.02 -4.39
N ALA A 27 -14.01 -7.97 -4.60
CA ALA A 27 -13.40 -7.43 -5.81
C ALA A 27 -13.99 -8.07 -7.09
N ALA A 28 -14.32 -9.36 -7.05
CA ALA A 28 -14.96 -10.07 -8.16
C ALA A 28 -16.43 -9.63 -8.42
N HIS A 29 -17.13 -9.21 -7.37
CA HIS A 29 -18.49 -8.66 -7.49
C HIS A 29 -18.47 -7.20 -7.96
N LEU A 30 -17.40 -6.46 -7.62
CA LEU A 30 -17.21 -5.08 -8.06
C LEU A 30 -16.63 -5.00 -9.48
N SER A 31 -15.93 -6.01 -9.97
CA SER A 31 -15.38 -6.04 -11.33
C SER A 31 -16.44 -6.11 -12.43
N THR A 32 -17.63 -6.64 -12.12
CA THR A 32 -18.78 -6.64 -13.05
C THR A 32 -19.57 -5.33 -13.01
N ARG A 33 -19.30 -4.45 -12.05
CA ARG A 33 -19.95 -3.16 -11.95
C ARG A 33 -19.29 -2.19 -12.92
N THR A 34 -20.03 -1.78 -13.95
CA THR A 34 -19.59 -0.71 -14.84
C THR A 34 -19.23 0.52 -13.99
N PRO A 35 -17.99 1.05 -14.09
CA PRO A 35 -17.63 2.26 -13.37
C PRO A 35 -18.57 3.38 -13.84
N SER A 36 -19.41 3.87 -12.92
CA SER A 36 -20.26 5.01 -13.22
C SER A 36 -19.37 6.20 -13.49
N ARG A 37 -19.51 6.82 -14.67
CA ARG A 37 -18.83 8.06 -15.02
C ARG A 37 -19.17 9.08 -13.93
N SER A 38 -18.17 9.53 -13.18
CA SER A 38 -18.37 10.56 -12.17
C SER A 38 -18.94 11.80 -12.87
N THR A 39 -20.16 12.17 -12.51
CA THR A 39 -20.69 13.48 -12.90
C THR A 39 -19.80 14.56 -12.32
N PRO A 40 -19.65 15.72 -12.99
CA PRO A 40 -18.92 16.83 -12.42
C PRO A 40 -19.51 17.15 -11.04
N ARG A 41 -18.66 17.08 -10.03
CA ARG A 41 -19.06 17.24 -8.63
C ARG A 41 -19.59 18.67 -8.47
N ARG A 42 -20.89 18.82 -8.26
CA ARG A 42 -21.48 20.11 -7.89
C ARG A 42 -20.80 20.58 -6.60
N PRO A 43 -20.40 21.86 -6.47
CA PRO A 43 -19.86 22.36 -5.21
C PRO A 43 -20.88 22.08 -4.11
N LEU A 44 -20.41 21.41 -3.07
CA LEU A 44 -21.23 21.02 -1.94
C LEU A 44 -21.49 22.29 -1.12
N ASP A 45 -22.75 22.60 -0.84
CA ASP A 45 -23.07 23.72 0.05
C ASP A 45 -22.78 23.31 1.49
N VAL A 46 -21.58 23.66 1.97
CA VAL A 46 -21.11 23.31 3.31
C VAL A 46 -21.98 23.96 4.39
N ARG A 47 -22.70 25.05 4.07
CA ARG A 47 -23.55 25.78 5.04
C ARG A 47 -24.81 25.03 5.40
N SER A 48 -25.29 24.12 4.56
CA SER A 48 -26.49 23.32 4.83
C SER A 48 -26.19 22.01 5.58
N LEU A 49 -24.92 21.74 5.89
CA LEU A 49 -24.52 20.50 6.56
C LEU A 49 -24.62 20.63 8.08
N PRO A 50 -24.88 19.52 8.79
CA PRO A 50 -24.68 19.48 10.23
C PRO A 50 -23.25 19.91 10.62
N PRO A 51 -23.04 20.60 11.76
CA PRO A 51 -21.74 21.19 12.13
C PRO A 51 -20.57 20.20 12.08
N HIS A 52 -20.75 19.00 12.64
CA HIS A 52 -19.74 17.93 12.66
C HIS A 52 -19.36 17.41 11.25
N VAL A 53 -20.25 17.58 10.27
CA VAL A 53 -19.97 17.22 8.87
C VAL A 53 -19.26 18.38 8.17
N ALA A 54 -19.68 19.62 8.42
CA ALA A 54 -19.03 20.81 7.88
C ALA A 54 -17.55 20.92 8.31
N GLU A 55 -17.23 20.55 9.55
CA GLU A 55 -15.86 20.50 10.07
C GLU A 55 -14.92 19.61 9.24
N ARG A 56 -15.43 18.49 8.67
CA ARG A 56 -14.62 17.59 7.82
C ARG A 56 -14.20 18.21 6.50
N PHE A 57 -14.90 19.26 6.05
CA PHE A 57 -14.59 19.99 4.82
C PHE A 57 -13.75 21.23 5.08
N ARG A 58 -13.45 21.56 6.34
CA ARG A 58 -12.57 22.67 6.68
C ARG A 58 -11.15 22.35 6.17
N PRO A 59 -10.46 23.30 5.53
CA PRO A 59 -9.06 23.10 5.12
C PRO A 59 -8.22 22.66 6.31
N LEU A 60 -7.42 21.62 6.12
CA LEU A 60 -6.41 21.22 7.10
C LEU A 60 -5.27 22.23 7.06
N ASP A 61 -4.86 22.71 8.23
CA ASP A 61 -3.63 23.45 8.38
C ASP A 61 -2.45 22.45 8.33
N ALA A 62 -1.65 22.55 7.28
CA ALA A 62 -0.52 21.65 7.03
C ALA A 62 0.55 21.73 8.12
N GLU A 63 0.70 22.89 8.78
CA GLU A 63 1.68 23.09 9.84
C GLU A 63 1.23 22.43 11.15
N GLN A 64 -0.09 22.24 11.33
CA GLN A 64 -0.67 21.65 12.53
C GLN A 64 -0.89 20.14 12.42
N VAL A 65 -0.85 19.59 11.20
CA VAL A 65 -1.17 18.18 10.94
C VAL A 65 -0.08 17.52 10.12
N ALA A 66 0.51 16.46 10.64
CA ALA A 66 1.45 15.62 9.90
C ALA A 66 0.76 15.04 8.65
N LEU A 67 0.99 15.67 7.51
CA LEU A 67 0.44 15.24 6.21
C LEU A 67 1.02 13.88 5.78
N VAL A 68 2.22 13.56 6.26
CA VAL A 68 2.85 12.27 6.07
C VAL A 68 2.49 11.37 7.23
N ARG A 69 1.99 10.18 6.90
CA ARG A 69 1.63 9.17 7.90
C ARG A 69 2.90 8.71 8.64
N PRO A 70 2.92 8.71 9.99
CA PRO A 70 4.12 8.39 10.76
C PRO A 70 4.74 7.02 10.44
N TYR A 71 3.91 6.02 10.12
CA TYR A 71 4.40 4.69 9.76
C TYR A 71 5.17 4.68 8.43
N LEU A 72 4.87 5.61 7.52
CA LEU A 72 5.58 5.70 6.24
C LEU A 72 7.00 6.22 6.48
N ILE A 73 7.15 7.21 7.36
CA ILE A 73 8.46 7.72 7.80
C ILE A 73 9.26 6.61 8.49
N ALA A 74 8.62 5.82 9.36
CA ALA A 74 9.28 4.70 10.02
C ALA A 74 9.76 3.65 9.02
N HIS A 75 8.92 3.29 8.06
CA HIS A 75 9.25 2.36 6.98
C HIS A 75 10.39 2.88 6.08
N GLU A 76 10.38 4.16 5.71
CA GLU A 76 11.45 4.78 4.92
C GLU A 76 12.79 4.75 5.66
N LYS A 77 12.79 5.10 6.96
CA LYS A 77 13.99 5.02 7.81
C LYS A 77 14.53 3.60 7.91
N GLU A 78 13.67 2.60 8.07
CA GLU A 78 14.07 1.20 8.12
C GLU A 78 14.68 0.75 6.78
N ARG A 79 14.04 1.11 5.67
CA ARG A 79 14.55 0.83 4.32
C ARG A 79 15.92 1.47 4.09
N GLU A 80 16.11 2.70 4.52
CA GLU A 80 17.40 3.39 4.41
C GLU A 80 18.49 2.70 5.23
N ARG A 81 18.19 2.32 6.48
CA ARG A 81 19.12 1.55 7.33
C ARG A 81 19.50 0.22 6.69
N ARG A 82 18.54 -0.48 6.08
CA ARG A 82 18.81 -1.72 5.34
C ARG A 82 19.77 -1.48 4.18
N LEU A 83 19.50 -0.49 3.34
CA LEU A 83 20.36 -0.14 2.20
C LEU A 83 21.78 0.25 2.66
N GLN A 84 21.91 0.98 3.78
CA GLN A 84 23.23 1.30 4.33
C GLN A 84 24.01 0.06 4.78
N ARG A 85 23.33 -0.93 5.38
CA ARG A 85 23.96 -2.22 5.74
C ARG A 85 24.41 -2.97 4.50
N GLU A 86 23.54 -3.09 3.50
CA GLU A 86 23.86 -3.75 2.22
C GLU A 86 25.09 -3.12 1.55
N ARG A 87 25.15 -1.78 1.50
CA ARG A 87 26.32 -1.05 0.95
C ARG A 87 27.61 -1.33 1.73
N ARG A 88 27.55 -1.39 3.07
CA ARG A 88 28.72 -1.71 3.89
C ARG A 88 29.19 -3.13 3.64
N THR A 89 28.27 -4.09 3.57
CA THR A 89 28.59 -5.48 3.24
C THR A 89 29.22 -5.59 1.86
N ALA A 90 28.63 -4.92 0.86
CA ALA A 90 29.16 -4.88 -0.50
C ALA A 90 30.59 -4.32 -0.54
N ALA A 91 30.85 -3.23 0.19
CA ALA A 91 32.18 -2.62 0.27
C ALA A 91 33.22 -3.57 0.87
N VAL A 92 32.88 -4.27 1.96
CA VAL A 92 33.77 -5.25 2.61
C VAL A 92 34.05 -6.43 1.68
N LEU A 93 33.03 -6.93 0.96
CA LEU A 93 33.22 -8.04 0.01
C LEU A 93 34.05 -7.63 -1.20
N ALA A 94 33.86 -6.40 -1.70
CA ALA A 94 34.66 -5.87 -2.79
C ALA A 94 36.16 -5.76 -2.41
N GLU A 95 36.47 -5.39 -1.16
CA GLU A 95 37.84 -5.38 -0.64
C GLU A 95 38.48 -6.79 -0.65
N LEU A 96 37.66 -7.83 -0.48
CA LEU A 96 38.07 -9.23 -0.59
C LEU A 96 38.08 -9.75 -2.05
N GLY A 97 37.77 -8.89 -3.03
CA GLY A 97 37.66 -9.27 -4.45
C GLY A 97 36.41 -10.08 -4.78
N ILE A 98 35.39 -10.06 -3.92
CA ILE A 98 34.13 -10.77 -4.09
C ILE A 98 33.05 -9.78 -4.56
N ASP A 99 32.47 -10.04 -5.72
CA ASP A 99 31.35 -9.25 -6.22
C ASP A 99 30.08 -9.52 -5.41
N TYR A 100 29.45 -8.44 -4.94
CA TYR A 100 28.20 -8.51 -4.19
C TYR A 100 26.99 -8.40 -5.12
N ASP A 101 26.24 -9.49 -5.28
CA ASP A 101 24.99 -9.49 -6.03
C ASP A 101 23.78 -9.19 -5.13
N VAL A 102 23.22 -8.00 -5.32
CA VAL A 102 22.03 -7.53 -4.58
C VAL A 102 20.78 -8.35 -4.94
N ALA A 103 20.70 -8.92 -6.15
CA ALA A 103 19.58 -9.75 -6.56
C ALA A 103 19.56 -11.10 -5.85
N ALA A 104 20.74 -11.65 -5.51
CA ALA A 104 20.88 -12.90 -4.77
C ALA A 104 20.46 -12.79 -3.29
N VAL A 105 20.52 -11.59 -2.70
CA VAL A 105 20.23 -11.35 -1.27
C VAL A 105 18.78 -10.88 -1.03
N ALA A 106 18.02 -10.54 -2.07
CA ALA A 106 16.68 -9.98 -1.97
C ALA A 106 15.53 -11.01 -1.79
N VAL A 107 15.84 -12.26 -1.39
CA VAL A 107 14.88 -13.34 -1.10
C VAL A 107 14.31 -13.20 0.31
#